data_AF-A0A960QD95-F1
#
_entry.id   AF-A0A960QD95-F1
#
_cell.length_a   1.000
_cell.length_b   1.000
_cell.length_c   1.000
_cell.angle_alpha   90.00
_cell.angle_beta   90.00
_cell.angle_gamma   90.00
#
_symmetry.space_group_name_H-M   'P 1'
#
loop_
_entity.id
_entity.type
_entity.pdbx_description
1 polymer ?
#
loop_
_entity_poly.entity_id
_entity_poly.type
_entity_poly.pdbx_seq_one_letter_code
_entity_poly.pdbx_strand_id
1 'polypeptide(L)'
;MEPSPLTQFLDEHPEQEQLLLLCALSVLWLKPQDPLAKECVARYKERGFSIEALREAALQLFLLAGFQSSLEAAFMIQEVYGNGLPAHENELIDLPPMGTFERGWALQAEVYRGNVEKLRHNLEGISPELSRWTVWIGYGLVMSRPGIPAHWRELMETAVLAVQGFPRQLFSHFKGALNLGATVLEVESALRVAELITSAETLRPAWQMWRRIDK
;
A
#
# COMPACT_ATOMS: atom_id res chain seq x y z
N MET A 1 -5.64 14.76 25.93
CA MET A 1 -6.71 14.63 24.92
C MET A 1 -7.09 13.18 24.85
N GLU A 2 -8.37 12.87 24.64
CA GLU A 2 -8.81 11.49 24.38
C GLU A 2 -8.08 10.93 23.14
N PRO A 3 -7.63 9.66 23.16
CA PRO A 3 -7.00 9.05 21.99
C PRO A 3 -7.97 9.00 20.81
N SER A 4 -7.46 9.20 19.60
CA SER A 4 -8.28 9.13 18.39
C SER A 4 -8.89 7.73 18.22
N PRO A 5 -10.01 7.57 17.49
CA PRO A 5 -10.56 6.25 17.17
C PRO A 5 -9.55 5.30 16.51
N LEU A 6 -8.65 5.84 15.68
CA LEU A 6 -7.55 5.07 15.10
C LEU A 6 -6.55 4.61 16.17
N THR A 7 -6.16 5.51 17.09
CA THR A 7 -5.25 5.21 18.19
C THR A 7 -5.79 4.07 19.06
N GLN A 8 -7.07 4.14 19.44
CA GLN A 8 -7.74 3.09 20.22
C GLN A 8 -7.73 1.75 19.48
N PHE A 9 -8.08 1.75 18.19
CA PHE A 9 -8.06 0.54 17.37
C PHE A 9 -6.65 -0.08 17.27
N LEU A 10 -5.61 0.74 17.14
CA LEU A 10 -4.22 0.27 17.11
C LEU A 10 -3.80 -0.34 18.47
N ASP A 11 -4.21 0.27 19.58
CA ASP A 11 -3.93 -0.24 20.94
C ASP A 11 -4.59 -1.61 21.20
N GLU A 12 -5.74 -1.87 20.58
CA GLU A 12 -6.45 -3.16 20.65
C GLU A 12 -5.81 -4.26 19.78
N HIS A 13 -4.95 -3.91 18.82
CA HIS A 13 -4.36 -4.84 17.85
C HIS A 13 -2.81 -4.79 17.82
N PRO A 14 -2.12 -4.98 18.96
CA PRO A 14 -0.67 -4.77 19.07
C PRO A 14 0.14 -5.71 18.16
N GLU A 15 -0.36 -6.92 17.89
CA GLU A 15 0.33 -7.90 17.02
C GLU A 15 0.35 -7.49 15.55
N GLN A 16 -0.60 -6.67 15.11
CA GLN A 16 -0.72 -6.19 13.72
C GLN A 16 -0.34 -4.71 13.57
N GLU A 17 0.05 -4.05 14.66
CA GLU A 17 0.16 -2.59 14.72
C GLU A 17 1.07 -2.01 13.65
N GLN A 18 2.20 -2.68 13.32
CA GLN A 18 3.10 -2.23 12.26
C GLN A 18 2.40 -2.17 10.89
N LEU A 19 1.70 -3.25 10.50
CA LEU A 19 0.92 -3.32 9.27
C LEU A 19 -0.18 -2.25 9.25
N LEU A 20 -0.94 -2.15 10.34
CA LEU A 20 -2.06 -1.22 10.43
C LEU A 20 -1.60 0.24 10.35
N LEU A 21 -0.46 0.59 10.93
CA LEU A 21 0.15 1.91 10.76
C LEU A 21 0.61 2.15 9.32
N LEU A 22 1.16 1.15 8.61
CA LEU A 22 1.52 1.32 7.20
C LEU A 22 0.28 1.54 6.33
N CYS A 23 -0.82 0.81 6.57
CA CYS A 23 -2.11 1.07 5.93
C CYS A 23 -2.64 2.47 6.26
N ALA A 24 -2.58 2.87 7.54
CA ALA A 24 -3.04 4.19 8.00
C ALA A 24 -2.28 5.32 7.33
N LEU A 25 -0.94 5.25 7.33
CA LEU A 25 -0.06 6.25 6.74
C LEU A 25 -0.24 6.33 5.23
N SER A 26 -0.42 5.21 4.54
CA SER A 26 -0.71 5.19 3.10
C SER A 26 -2.00 5.97 2.77
N VAL A 27 -3.01 5.92 3.63
CA VAL A 27 -4.24 6.70 3.49
C VAL A 27 -4.03 8.17 3.88
N LEU A 28 -3.37 8.43 5.02
CA LEU A 28 -3.15 9.78 5.54
C LEU A 28 -2.30 10.64 4.60
N TRP A 29 -1.32 10.04 3.93
CA TRP A 29 -0.46 10.72 2.94
C TRP A 29 -1.17 11.05 1.61
N LEU A 30 -2.44 10.66 1.42
CA LEU A 30 -3.30 11.29 0.41
C LEU A 30 -3.59 12.77 0.73
N LYS A 31 -3.48 13.14 2.01
CA LYS A 31 -3.65 14.50 2.54
C LYS A 31 -2.55 14.75 3.58
N PRO A 32 -1.28 14.95 3.17
CA PRO A 32 -0.13 15.01 4.08
C PRO A 32 -0.19 16.15 5.11
N GLN A 33 -1.15 17.06 4.97
CA GLN A 33 -1.37 18.20 5.86
C GLN A 33 -2.14 17.80 7.13
N ASP A 34 -2.72 16.59 7.15
CA ASP A 34 -3.43 16.06 8.31
C ASP A 34 -2.43 15.80 9.45
N PRO A 35 -2.58 16.44 10.63
CA PRO A 35 -1.65 16.26 11.74
C PRO A 35 -1.57 14.80 12.22
N LEU A 36 -2.62 14.00 12.01
CA LEU A 36 -2.64 12.59 12.37
C LEU A 36 -1.56 11.78 11.63
N ALA A 37 -1.16 12.21 10.42
CA ALA A 37 -0.07 11.59 9.67
C ALA A 37 1.25 11.65 10.47
N LYS A 38 1.59 12.83 10.97
CA LYS A 38 2.81 13.04 11.75
C LYS A 38 2.77 12.31 13.09
N GLU A 39 1.61 12.28 13.74
CA GLU A 39 1.39 11.49 14.97
C GLU A 39 1.60 10.00 14.71
N CYS A 40 1.09 9.46 13.60
CA CYS A 40 1.28 8.06 13.22
C CYS A 40 2.75 7.75 12.90
N VAL A 41 3.48 8.65 12.23
CA VAL A 41 4.93 8.49 11.99
C VAL A 41 5.71 8.51 13.31
N ALA A 42 5.37 9.41 14.25
CA ALA A 42 5.98 9.45 15.57
C ALA A 42 5.72 8.18 16.36
N ARG A 43 4.47 7.68 16.37
CA ARG A 43 4.12 6.40 16.99
C ARG A 43 4.88 5.23 16.34
N TYR A 44 4.98 5.20 15.01
CA TYR A 44 5.75 4.17 14.31
C TYR A 44 7.22 4.14 14.77
N LYS A 45 7.83 5.33 14.95
CA LYS A 45 9.18 5.49 15.48
C LYS A 45 9.29 5.03 16.94
N GLU A 46 8.36 5.44 17.80
CA GLU A 46 8.33 5.06 19.23
C GLU A 46 8.20 3.55 19.45
N ARG A 47 7.46 2.87 18.58
CA ARG A 47 7.35 1.40 18.57
C ARG A 47 8.63 0.69 18.12
N GLY A 48 9.60 1.41 17.56
CA GLY A 48 10.84 0.83 17.05
C GLY A 48 10.65 -0.02 15.80
N PHE A 49 9.57 0.22 15.04
CA PHE A 49 9.33 -0.48 13.78
C PHE A 49 10.34 -0.05 12.70
N SER A 50 10.54 -0.92 11.70
CA SER A 50 11.55 -0.72 10.65
C SER A 50 11.29 0.54 9.83
N ILE A 51 12.23 1.48 9.88
CA ILE A 51 12.21 2.68 9.04
C ILE A 51 12.33 2.32 7.54
N GLU A 52 12.94 1.19 7.20
CA GLU A 52 13.01 0.66 5.84
C GLU A 52 11.61 0.33 5.32
N ALA A 53 10.79 -0.36 6.11
CA ALA A 53 9.39 -0.63 5.76
C ALA A 53 8.59 0.68 5.61
N LEU A 54 8.78 1.64 6.52
CA LEU A 54 8.11 2.95 6.42
C LEU A 54 8.49 3.72 5.15
N ARG A 55 9.78 3.70 4.78
CA ARG A 55 10.28 4.28 3.52
C ARG A 55 9.63 3.61 2.31
N GLU A 56 9.56 2.29 2.30
CA GLU A 56 9.00 1.52 1.18
C GLU A 56 7.49 1.77 1.00
N ALA A 57 6.77 2.10 2.09
CA ALA A 57 5.39 2.54 2.02
C ALA A 57 5.25 3.95 1.41
N ALA A 58 6.11 4.88 1.81
CA ALA A 58 6.16 6.22 1.21
C ALA A 58 6.49 6.16 -0.30
N LEU A 59 7.40 5.27 -0.72
CA LEU A 59 7.72 5.06 -2.13
C LEU A 59 6.56 4.44 -2.91
N GLN A 60 5.81 3.50 -2.32
CA GLN A 60 4.67 2.86 -2.98
C GLN A 60 3.57 3.86 -3.36
N LEU A 61 3.41 4.95 -2.60
CA LEU A 61 2.46 6.01 -2.93
C LEU A 61 2.70 6.69 -4.28
N PHE A 62 3.90 6.60 -4.84
CA PHE A 62 4.15 7.05 -6.20
C PHE A 62 3.12 6.46 -7.19
N LEU A 63 2.73 5.19 -7.02
CA LEU A 63 1.73 4.54 -7.88
C LEU A 63 0.30 5.04 -7.64
N LEU A 64 -0.02 5.41 -6.39
CA LEU A 64 -1.40 5.60 -5.94
C LEU A 64 -1.80 7.09 -5.85
N ALA A 65 -0.85 7.95 -5.54
CA ALA A 65 -1.06 9.36 -5.25
C ALA A 65 -0.05 10.28 -5.95
N GLY A 66 0.85 9.71 -6.76
CA GLY A 66 1.86 10.43 -7.52
C GLY A 66 3.12 10.77 -6.74
N PHE A 67 4.10 11.35 -7.43
CA PHE A 67 5.41 11.69 -6.88
C PHE A 67 5.31 12.66 -5.69
N GLN A 68 4.38 13.61 -5.75
CA GLN A 68 4.22 14.65 -4.73
C GLN A 68 3.88 14.04 -3.37
N SER A 69 2.88 13.17 -3.29
CA SER A 69 2.54 12.49 -2.03
C SER A 69 3.69 11.62 -1.50
N SER A 70 4.45 10.98 -2.39
CA SER A 70 5.63 10.21 -1.99
C SER A 70 6.73 11.10 -1.38
N LEU A 71 6.96 12.29 -1.96
CA LEU A 71 7.92 13.27 -1.44
C LEU A 71 7.48 13.85 -0.09
N GLU A 72 6.21 14.24 0.04
CA GLU A 72 5.67 14.77 1.30
C GLU A 72 5.75 13.72 2.42
N ALA A 73 5.43 12.46 2.11
CA ALA A 73 5.63 11.35 3.05
C ALA A 73 7.10 11.23 3.47
N ALA A 74 8.04 11.31 2.52
CA ALA A 74 9.47 11.24 2.80
C ALA A 74 9.97 12.42 3.65
N PHE A 75 9.52 13.66 3.36
CA PHE A 75 9.85 14.83 4.16
C PHE A 75 9.33 14.71 5.60
N MET A 76 8.11 14.23 5.78
CA MET A 76 7.53 14.00 7.10
C MET A 76 8.32 12.95 7.89
N ILE A 77 8.71 11.84 7.26
CA ILE A 77 9.53 10.83 7.93
C ILE A 77 10.90 11.41 8.29
N GLN A 78 11.54 12.16 7.38
CA GLN A 78 12.83 12.81 7.65
C GLN A 78 12.72 13.79 8.82
N GLU A 79 11.64 14.57 8.90
CA GLU A 79 11.41 15.52 9.99
C GLU A 79 11.29 14.80 11.34
N VAL A 80 10.53 13.70 11.41
CA VAL A 80 10.29 12.95 12.65
C VAL A 80 11.51 12.13 13.07
N TYR A 81 12.26 11.55 12.13
CA TYR A 81 13.43 10.74 12.43
C TYR A 81 14.70 11.57 12.62
N GLY A 82 14.78 12.77 12.03
CA GLY A 82 15.92 13.68 12.10
C GLY A 82 17.06 13.33 11.14
N ASN A 83 16.94 12.25 10.36
CA ASN A 83 17.95 11.75 9.43
C ASN A 83 17.31 11.41 8.07
N GLY A 84 18.14 11.27 7.03
CA GLY A 84 17.69 10.78 5.73
C GLY A 84 17.17 9.34 5.81
N LEU A 85 16.25 8.99 4.91
CA LEU A 85 15.71 7.63 4.80
C LEU A 85 16.80 6.64 4.36
N PRO A 86 16.96 5.48 5.01
CA PRO A 86 17.99 4.51 4.65
C PRO A 86 17.69 3.94 3.26
N ALA A 87 18.65 4.05 2.36
CA ALA A 87 18.47 3.53 1.02
C ALA A 87 18.86 2.06 0.93
N HIS A 88 18.18 1.31 0.05
CA HIS A 88 18.65 0.01 -0.38
C HIS A 88 19.68 0.23 -1.50
N GLU A 89 20.96 -0.02 -1.23
CA GLU A 89 22.06 0.20 -2.21
C GLU A 89 21.79 -0.48 -3.56
N ASN A 90 21.23 -1.69 -3.54
CA ASN A 90 20.89 -2.45 -4.76
C ASN A 90 19.67 -1.91 -5.53
N GLU A 91 18.93 -0.98 -4.94
CA GLU A 91 17.79 -0.30 -5.54
C GLU A 91 18.11 1.16 -5.92
N LEU A 92 19.28 1.66 -5.52
CA LEU A 92 19.82 2.96 -5.90
C LEU A 92 20.72 2.79 -7.14
N ILE A 93 20.09 2.72 -8.31
CA ILE A 93 20.80 2.64 -9.58
C ILE A 93 20.18 3.70 -10.49
N ASP A 94 21.01 4.39 -11.30
CA ASP A 94 20.56 5.42 -12.26
C ASP A 94 19.54 4.88 -13.30
N LEU A 95 19.43 3.56 -13.38
CA LEU A 95 18.44 2.80 -14.15
C LEU A 95 17.80 1.75 -13.23
N PRO A 96 16.51 1.39 -13.43
CA PRO A 96 15.90 0.29 -12.71
C PRO A 96 16.79 -0.98 -12.74
N PRO A 97 16.87 -1.74 -11.64
CA PRO A 97 17.71 -2.94 -11.59
C PRO A 97 17.46 -3.87 -12.78
N MET A 98 18.52 -4.50 -13.30
CA MET A 98 18.35 -5.58 -14.28
C MET A 98 17.39 -6.63 -13.72
N GLY A 99 16.47 -7.15 -14.55
CA GLY A 99 15.45 -8.08 -14.07
C GLY A 99 14.17 -7.42 -13.55
N THR A 100 14.02 -6.08 -13.62
CA THR A 100 12.82 -5.38 -13.10
C THR A 100 11.54 -5.89 -13.76
N PHE A 101 11.55 -6.14 -15.06
CA PHE A 101 10.37 -6.64 -15.76
C PHE A 101 10.05 -8.08 -15.35
N GLU A 102 11.07 -8.92 -15.23
CA GLU A 102 10.99 -10.33 -14.90
C GLU A 102 10.46 -10.53 -13.47
N ARG A 103 10.97 -9.76 -12.49
CA ARG A 103 10.46 -9.80 -11.11
C ARG A 103 9.01 -9.28 -11.03
N GLY A 104 8.71 -8.22 -11.79
CA GLY A 104 7.35 -7.69 -11.87
C GLY A 104 6.36 -8.68 -12.47
N TRP A 105 6.80 -9.42 -13.49
CA TRP A 105 6.03 -10.49 -14.10
C TRP A 105 5.76 -11.63 -13.12
N ALA A 106 6.79 -12.09 -12.40
CA ALA A 106 6.66 -13.12 -11.39
C ALA A 106 5.65 -12.73 -10.31
N LEU A 107 5.78 -11.53 -9.74
CA LEU A 107 4.85 -11.03 -8.72
C LEU A 107 3.43 -10.88 -9.26
N GLN A 108 3.24 -10.32 -10.46
CA GLN A 108 1.92 -10.19 -11.07
C GLN A 108 1.26 -11.56 -11.27
N ALA A 109 2.04 -12.57 -11.67
CA ALA A 109 1.55 -13.94 -11.82
C ALA A 109 1.09 -14.54 -10.49
N GLU A 110 1.76 -14.25 -9.37
CA GLU A 110 1.31 -14.67 -8.04
C GLU A 110 0.01 -13.96 -7.63
N VAL A 111 -0.07 -12.64 -7.84
CA VAL A 111 -1.24 -11.80 -7.51
C VAL A 111 -2.49 -12.25 -8.28
N TYR A 112 -2.37 -12.52 -9.58
CA TYR A 112 -3.51 -12.88 -10.43
C TYR A 112 -3.70 -14.40 -10.61
N ARG A 113 -2.73 -15.21 -10.17
CA ARG A 113 -2.68 -16.66 -10.38
C ARG A 113 -2.97 -17.00 -11.86
N GLY A 114 -3.85 -17.97 -12.11
CA GLY A 114 -4.22 -18.39 -13.47
C GLY A 114 -4.91 -17.34 -14.36
N ASN A 115 -5.15 -16.12 -13.87
CA ASN A 115 -5.79 -15.05 -14.65
C ASN A 115 -4.82 -14.02 -15.25
N VAL A 116 -3.51 -14.13 -15.00
CA VAL A 116 -2.52 -13.12 -15.43
C VAL A 116 -2.51 -12.89 -16.94
N GLU A 117 -2.57 -13.94 -17.75
CA GLU A 117 -2.58 -13.84 -19.21
C GLU A 117 -3.85 -13.13 -19.72
N LYS A 118 -5.00 -13.43 -19.12
CA LYS A 118 -6.26 -12.78 -19.46
C LYS A 118 -6.23 -11.28 -19.12
N LEU A 119 -5.69 -10.91 -17.97
CA LEU A 119 -5.50 -9.52 -17.59
C LEU A 119 -4.67 -8.80 -18.65
N ARG A 120 -3.54 -9.38 -19.04
CA ARG A 120 -2.63 -8.78 -20.00
C ARG A 120 -3.21 -8.62 -21.38
N HIS A 121 -3.85 -9.66 -21.91
CA HIS A 121 -4.53 -9.57 -23.19
C HIS A 121 -5.57 -8.45 -23.20
N ASN A 122 -6.33 -8.30 -22.11
CA ASN A 122 -7.30 -7.20 -21.98
C ASN A 122 -6.61 -5.83 -21.92
N LEU A 123 -5.53 -5.69 -21.15
CA LEU A 123 -4.80 -4.42 -21.05
C LEU A 123 -4.11 -4.07 -22.36
N GLU A 124 -3.51 -5.02 -23.08
CA GLU A 124 -2.89 -4.82 -24.39
C GLU A 124 -3.90 -4.35 -25.43
N GLY A 125 -5.13 -4.88 -25.38
CA GLY A 125 -6.24 -4.42 -26.21
C GLY A 125 -6.73 -2.99 -25.88
N ILE A 126 -6.47 -2.49 -24.67
CA ILE A 126 -6.82 -1.13 -24.25
C ILE A 126 -5.66 -0.15 -24.51
N SER A 127 -4.46 -0.49 -24.04
CA SER A 127 -3.21 0.24 -24.24
C SER A 127 -2.03 -0.71 -23.99
N PRO A 128 -1.22 -0.99 -25.02
CA PRO A 128 0.03 -1.76 -24.87
C PRO A 128 0.98 -1.15 -23.84
N GLU A 129 1.03 0.18 -23.75
CA GLU A 129 1.83 0.91 -22.76
C GLU A 129 1.37 0.60 -21.35
N LEU A 130 0.06 0.70 -21.07
CA LEU A 130 -0.47 0.39 -19.74
C LEU A 130 -0.22 -1.07 -19.35
N SER A 131 -0.41 -2.02 -20.29
CA SER A 131 -0.06 -3.42 -20.03
C SER A 131 1.41 -3.57 -19.61
N ARG A 132 2.32 -2.94 -20.36
CA ARG A 132 3.76 -3.01 -20.08
C ARG A 132 4.16 -2.27 -18.81
N TRP A 133 3.60 -1.09 -18.57
CA TRP A 133 3.88 -0.25 -17.41
C TRP A 133 3.35 -0.85 -16.11
N THR A 134 2.20 -1.54 -16.14
CA THR A 134 1.71 -2.28 -14.97
C THR A 134 2.73 -3.34 -14.52
N VAL A 135 3.30 -4.09 -15.45
CA VAL A 135 4.33 -5.09 -15.12
C VAL A 135 5.64 -4.42 -14.70
N TRP A 136 6.12 -3.48 -15.51
CA TRP A 136 7.45 -2.91 -15.31
C TRP A 136 7.52 -1.93 -14.14
N ILE A 137 6.62 -0.95 -14.09
CA ILE A 137 6.61 0.13 -13.09
C ILE A 137 5.84 -0.32 -11.86
N GLY A 138 4.60 -0.81 -12.05
CA GLY A 138 3.74 -1.23 -10.93
C GLY A 138 4.37 -2.39 -10.15
N TYR A 139 4.40 -3.56 -10.76
CA TYR A 139 4.89 -4.76 -10.08
C TYR A 139 6.41 -4.78 -9.94
N GLY A 140 7.14 -4.47 -11.01
CA GLY A 140 8.59 -4.60 -11.07
C GLY A 140 9.33 -3.56 -10.24
N LEU A 141 9.15 -2.28 -10.57
CA LEU A 141 9.92 -1.20 -9.95
C LEU A 141 9.52 -0.96 -8.49
N VAL A 142 8.23 -1.11 -8.16
CA VAL A 142 7.68 -0.71 -6.85
C VAL A 142 7.26 -1.90 -6.00
N MET A 143 6.30 -2.73 -6.44
CA MET A 143 5.71 -3.75 -5.55
C MET A 143 6.66 -4.91 -5.22
N SER A 144 7.63 -5.21 -6.10
CA SER A 144 8.63 -6.28 -5.88
C SER A 144 9.82 -5.83 -5.03
N ARG A 145 9.84 -4.57 -4.55
CA ARG A 145 10.95 -4.06 -3.74
C ARG A 145 10.96 -4.74 -2.36
N PRO A 146 12.15 -5.03 -1.79
CA PRO A 146 12.27 -5.62 -0.46
C PRO A 146 11.79 -4.65 0.64
N GLY A 147 11.77 -5.12 1.89
CA GLY A 147 11.45 -4.30 3.07
C GLY A 147 10.00 -4.37 3.53
N ILE A 148 9.06 -4.72 2.64
CA ILE A 148 7.66 -5.01 2.99
C ILE A 148 7.22 -6.32 2.31
N PRO A 149 6.55 -7.25 3.01
CA PRO A 149 5.95 -8.42 2.39
C PRO A 149 4.92 -8.04 1.31
N ALA A 150 4.87 -8.79 0.20
CA ALA A 150 3.99 -8.46 -0.93
C ALA A 150 2.49 -8.36 -0.53
N HIS A 151 2.01 -9.24 0.35
CA HIS A 151 0.63 -9.19 0.84
C HIS A 151 0.34 -7.92 1.66
N TRP A 152 1.32 -7.38 2.40
CA TRP A 152 1.17 -6.08 3.08
C TRP A 152 1.05 -4.93 2.09
N ARG A 153 1.82 -4.98 1.00
CA ARG A 153 1.72 -3.96 -0.06
C ARG A 153 0.33 -3.95 -0.70
N GLU A 154 -0.23 -5.13 -1.01
CA GLU A 154 -1.61 -5.24 -1.50
C GLU A 154 -2.62 -4.69 -0.47
N LEU A 155 -2.46 -4.99 0.83
CA LEU A 155 -3.33 -4.45 1.89
C LEU A 155 -3.27 -2.91 1.95
N MET A 156 -2.10 -2.31 1.82
CA MET A 156 -1.94 -0.86 1.71
C MET A 156 -2.65 -0.29 0.47
N GLU A 157 -2.54 -0.96 -0.69
CA GLU A 157 -3.27 -0.55 -1.90
C GLU A 157 -4.78 -0.66 -1.69
N THR A 158 -5.28 -1.72 -1.04
CA THR A 158 -6.72 -1.85 -0.77
C THR A 158 -7.25 -0.71 0.09
N ALA A 159 -6.52 -0.28 1.13
CA ALA A 159 -6.92 0.83 1.98
C ALA A 159 -6.98 2.15 1.18
N VAL A 160 -5.97 2.44 0.36
CA VAL A 160 -5.91 3.67 -0.45
C VAL A 160 -6.97 3.68 -1.55
N LEU A 161 -7.09 2.59 -2.32
CA LEU A 161 -8.06 2.49 -3.43
C LEU A 161 -9.51 2.51 -2.93
N ALA A 162 -9.75 1.99 -1.72
CA ALA A 162 -11.05 2.07 -1.07
C ALA A 162 -11.44 3.52 -0.72
N VAL A 163 -10.48 4.34 -0.30
CA VAL A 163 -10.70 5.78 -0.02
C VAL A 163 -10.84 6.59 -1.31
N GLN A 164 -10.02 6.30 -2.32
CA GLN A 164 -10.04 7.03 -3.60
C GLN A 164 -11.24 6.65 -4.50
N GLY A 165 -11.87 5.50 -4.26
CA GLY A 165 -13.05 5.07 -5.01
C GLY A 165 -12.73 4.46 -6.37
N PHE A 166 -11.71 3.60 -6.45
CA PHE A 166 -11.33 2.85 -7.67
C PHE A 166 -11.80 1.38 -7.62
N PRO A 167 -13.10 1.07 -7.83
CA PRO A 167 -13.67 -0.25 -7.57
C PRO A 167 -13.08 -1.38 -8.41
N ARG A 168 -12.71 -1.12 -9.68
CA ARG A 168 -12.16 -2.16 -10.57
C ARG A 168 -10.80 -2.64 -10.08
N GLN A 169 -9.95 -1.69 -9.69
CA GLN A 169 -8.63 -1.96 -9.13
C GLN A 169 -8.80 -2.60 -7.74
N LEU A 170 -9.59 -2.00 -6.85
CA LEU A 170 -9.84 -2.51 -5.51
C LEU A 170 -10.27 -3.98 -5.50
N PHE A 171 -11.17 -4.40 -6.39
CA PHE A 171 -11.56 -5.80 -6.52
C PHE A 171 -10.37 -6.73 -6.82
N SER A 172 -9.47 -6.29 -7.69
CA SER A 172 -8.28 -7.07 -8.05
C SER A 172 -7.30 -7.16 -6.88
N HIS A 173 -7.09 -6.06 -6.14
CA HIS A 173 -6.19 -6.02 -4.99
C HIS A 173 -6.72 -6.79 -3.77
N PHE A 174 -8.04 -6.85 -3.57
CA PHE A 174 -8.63 -7.77 -2.59
C PHE A 174 -8.27 -9.23 -2.89
N LYS A 175 -8.42 -9.65 -4.15
CA LYS A 175 -8.02 -11.01 -4.57
C LYS A 175 -6.51 -11.20 -4.52
N GLY A 176 -5.75 -10.18 -4.91
CA GLY A 176 -4.30 -10.16 -4.87
C GLY A 176 -3.75 -10.40 -3.47
N ALA A 177 -4.25 -9.65 -2.48
CA ALA A 177 -3.90 -9.79 -1.08
C ALA A 177 -4.14 -11.24 -0.59
N LEU A 178 -5.35 -11.78 -0.82
CA LEU A 178 -5.69 -13.16 -0.45
C LEU A 178 -4.81 -14.19 -1.17
N ASN A 179 -4.52 -13.96 -2.46
CA ASN A 179 -3.70 -14.86 -3.26
C ASN A 179 -2.25 -14.95 -2.76
N LEU A 180 -1.74 -13.84 -2.22
CA LEU A 180 -0.42 -13.71 -1.60
C LEU A 180 -0.41 -14.10 -0.11
N GLY A 181 -1.53 -14.55 0.44
CA GLY A 181 -1.61 -15.11 1.79
C GLY A 181 -2.09 -14.16 2.88
N ALA A 182 -2.57 -12.95 2.54
CA ALA A 182 -3.29 -12.13 3.51
C ALA A 182 -4.52 -12.88 4.02
N THR A 183 -4.79 -12.76 5.31
CA THR A 183 -6.00 -13.29 5.93
C THR A 183 -7.20 -12.38 5.66
N VAL A 184 -8.39 -12.96 5.77
CA VAL A 184 -9.65 -12.20 5.71
C VAL A 184 -9.65 -11.07 6.75
N LEU A 185 -9.15 -11.36 7.96
CA LEU A 185 -9.08 -10.39 9.05
C LEU A 185 -8.14 -9.22 8.71
N GLU A 186 -6.98 -9.46 8.12
CA GLU A 186 -6.05 -8.38 7.73
C GLU A 186 -6.66 -7.43 6.69
N VAL A 187 -7.40 -7.97 5.70
CA VAL A 187 -8.12 -7.13 4.73
C VAL A 187 -9.19 -6.30 5.42
N GLU A 188 -9.95 -6.89 6.34
CA GLU A 188 -10.98 -6.20 7.11
C GLU A 188 -10.38 -5.11 8.02
N SER A 189 -9.25 -5.38 8.66
CA SER A 189 -8.52 -4.40 9.45
C SER A 189 -7.97 -3.26 8.60
N ALA A 190 -7.46 -3.52 7.40
CA ALA A 190 -7.00 -2.49 6.47
C ALA A 190 -8.15 -1.56 6.04
N LEU A 191 -9.32 -2.11 5.71
CA LEU A 191 -10.53 -1.32 5.42
C LEU A 191 -11.01 -0.55 6.65
N ARG A 192 -10.95 -1.14 7.83
CA ARG A 192 -11.34 -0.49 9.09
C ARG A 192 -10.44 0.69 9.40
N VAL A 193 -9.13 0.58 9.22
CA VAL A 193 -8.20 1.69 9.37
C VAL A 193 -8.56 2.84 8.42
N ALA A 194 -8.80 2.54 7.14
CA ALA A 194 -9.19 3.56 6.17
C ALA A 194 -10.53 4.24 6.54
N GLU A 195 -11.47 3.48 7.07
CA GLU A 195 -12.78 3.97 7.56
C GLU A 195 -12.63 4.90 8.76
N LEU A 196 -11.76 4.55 9.73
CA LEU A 196 -11.51 5.35 10.94
C LEU A 196 -10.83 6.68 10.63
N ILE A 197 -10.01 6.73 9.57
CA ILE A 197 -9.35 7.96 9.10
C ILE A 197 -10.32 8.84 8.31
N THR A 198 -11.24 8.23 7.58
CA THR A 198 -12.17 8.94 6.69
C THR A 198 -13.59 8.94 7.26
N SER A 199 -14.45 8.04 6.79
CA SER A 199 -15.78 7.82 7.34
C SER A 199 -16.38 6.49 6.87
N ALA A 200 -17.39 6.01 7.59
CA ALA A 200 -18.21 4.88 7.17
C ALA A 200 -18.96 5.12 5.85
N GLU A 201 -19.25 6.37 5.50
CA GLU A 201 -19.86 6.70 4.21
C GLU A 201 -18.87 6.50 3.07
N THR A 202 -17.65 7.01 3.23
CA THR A 202 -16.55 6.86 2.26
C THR A 202 -16.26 5.39 1.98
N LEU A 203 -16.18 4.56 3.03
CA LEU A 203 -15.80 3.14 2.89
C LEU A 203 -16.95 2.20 2.59
N ARG A 204 -18.21 2.68 2.60
CA ARG A 204 -19.40 1.86 2.33
C ARG A 204 -19.29 1.05 1.02
N PRO A 205 -18.87 1.62 -0.12
CA PRO A 205 -18.77 0.87 -1.38
C PRO A 205 -17.73 -0.25 -1.31
N ALA A 206 -16.59 0.00 -0.65
CA ALA A 206 -15.54 -1.00 -0.46
C ALA A 206 -16.04 -2.18 0.40
N TRP A 207 -16.72 -1.90 1.52
CA TRP A 207 -17.33 -2.93 2.35
C TRP A 207 -18.43 -3.72 1.64
N GLN A 208 -19.22 -3.08 0.77
CA GLN A 208 -20.21 -3.78 -0.05
C GLN A 208 -19.55 -4.70 -1.09
N MET A 209 -18.45 -4.27 -1.69
CA MET A 209 -17.67 -5.08 -2.61
C MET A 209 -17.03 -6.27 -1.90
N TRP A 210 -16.36 -6.03 -0.77
CA TRP A 210 -15.68 -7.07 0.00
C TRP A 210 -16.61 -8.22 0.40
N ARG A 211 -17.86 -7.90 0.80
CA ARG A 211 -18.89 -8.90 1.13
C ARG A 211 -19.31 -9.79 -0.05
N ARG A 212 -19.03 -9.40 -1.29
CA ARG A 212 -19.38 -10.14 -2.51
C ARG A 212 -18.21 -10.93 -3.08
N ILE A 213 -17.01 -10.75 -2.54
CA ILE A 213 -15.82 -11.50 -2.96
C ILE A 213 -15.88 -12.88 -2.32
N ASP A 214 -15.65 -13.91 -3.14
CA ASP A 214 -15.42 -15.27 -2.67
C ASP A 214 -14.02 -15.32 -2.03
N LYS A 215 -13.98 -15.66 -0.75
CA LYS A 215 -12.79 -15.53 0.12
C LYS A 215 -12.06 -16.87 0.25
#